data_AF-A0A926DKW1-F1
#
_entry.id   AF-A0A926DKW1-F1
#
_cell.length_a   1.000
_cell.length_b   1.000
_cell.length_c   1.000
_cell.angle_alpha   90.00
_cell.angle_beta   90.00
_cell.angle_gamma   90.00
#
_symmetry.space_group_name_H-M   'P 1'
#
loop_
_entity.id
_entity.type
_entity.pdbx_description
1 polymer ?
#
loop_
_entity_poly.entity_id
_entity_poly.type
_entity_poly.pdbx_seq_one_letter_code
_entity_poly.pdbx_strand_id
1 'polypeptide(L)'
;MAKLQDALKSAQQTNTAKRDFLSCMSHGNRTPMNAIIGMTTIAAAQIGDNARTKDCLEKISFSSKHLLSLINDILDMSKIEDGKLTINHEPFYIQQVMELVTTIIYSQAAARGLEFKASVHNFTGEAAGRRNTYKPDFN
;
A
#
# COMPACT_ATOMS: atom_id res chain seq x y z
N MET A 1 29.65 -26.54 -17.63
CA MET A 1 29.10 -25.51 -18.54
C MET A 1 27.65 -25.17 -18.21
N ALA A 2 26.70 -26.12 -18.26
CA ALA A 2 25.28 -25.85 -17.99
C ALA A 2 25.00 -25.13 -16.64
N LYS A 3 25.54 -25.63 -15.52
CA LYS A 3 25.38 -24.97 -14.19
C LYS A 3 25.90 -23.53 -14.12
N LEU A 4 26.94 -23.19 -14.87
CA LEU A 4 27.53 -21.84 -14.88
C LEU A 4 26.67 -20.89 -15.73
N GLN A 5 26.15 -21.39 -16.86
CA GLN A 5 25.19 -20.65 -17.69
C GLN A 5 23.86 -20.43 -16.96
N ASP A 6 23.35 -21.44 -16.25
CA ASP A 6 22.11 -21.32 -15.46
C ASP A 6 22.28 -20.33 -14.30
N ALA A 7 23.40 -20.41 -13.56
CA ALA A 7 23.70 -19.46 -12.50
C ALA A 7 23.85 -18.02 -13.04
N LEU A 8 24.51 -17.85 -14.19
CA LEU A 8 24.69 -16.54 -14.82
C LEU A 8 23.35 -15.96 -15.32
N LYS A 9 22.50 -16.79 -15.91
CA LYS A 9 21.15 -16.41 -16.36
C LYS A 9 20.26 -16.02 -15.17
N SER A 10 20.30 -16.79 -14.08
CA SER A 10 19.58 -16.47 -12.85
C SER A 10 20.07 -15.14 -12.25
N ALA A 11 21.38 -14.93 -12.17
CA ALA A 11 21.97 -13.69 -11.66
C ALA A 11 21.57 -12.47 -12.52
N GLN A 12 21.56 -12.61 -13.85
CA GLN A 12 21.11 -11.56 -14.76
C GLN A 12 19.63 -11.23 -14.58
N GLN A 13 18.76 -12.24 -14.42
CA GLN A 13 17.34 -12.03 -14.18
C GLN A 13 17.08 -11.26 -12.87
N THR A 14 17.75 -11.65 -11.78
CA THR A 14 17.68 -10.92 -10.51
C THR A 14 18.13 -9.47 -10.67
N ASN A 15 19.22 -9.23 -11.39
CA ASN A 15 19.78 -7.89 -11.55
C ASN A 15 18.90 -6.97 -12.41
N THR A 16 18.27 -7.52 -13.45
CA THR A 16 17.29 -6.78 -14.26
C THR A 16 16.06 -6.43 -13.43
N ALA A 17 15.48 -7.40 -12.70
CA ALA A 17 14.34 -7.15 -11.83
C ALA A 17 14.63 -6.08 -10.77
N LYS A 18 15.83 -6.07 -10.20
CA LYS A 18 16.30 -5.04 -9.25
C LYS A 18 16.36 -3.65 -9.90
N ARG A 19 16.95 -3.55 -11.09
CA ARG A 19 17.03 -2.28 -11.83
C ARG A 19 15.63 -1.74 -12.16
N ASP A 20 14.75 -2.61 -12.63
CA ASP A 20 13.38 -2.23 -12.98
C ASP A 20 12.62 -1.75 -11.74
N PHE A 21 12.74 -2.46 -10.61
CA PHE A 21 12.17 -2.04 -9.34
C PHE A 21 12.66 -0.65 -8.90
N LEU A 22 13.98 -0.42 -8.87
CA LEU A 22 14.55 0.87 -8.45
C LEU A 22 14.17 2.00 -9.41
N SER A 23 14.10 1.72 -10.72
CA SER A 23 13.63 2.66 -11.72
C SER A 23 12.16 3.03 -11.47
N CYS A 24 11.29 2.03 -11.32
CA CYS A 24 9.88 2.22 -11.00
C CYS A 24 9.68 3.01 -9.71
N MET A 25 10.43 2.72 -8.64
CA MET A 25 10.35 3.46 -7.38
C MET A 25 10.86 4.89 -7.51
N SER A 26 11.94 5.11 -8.27
CA SER A 26 12.45 6.46 -8.55
C SER A 26 11.43 7.32 -9.30
N HIS A 27 10.71 6.74 -10.27
CA HIS A 27 9.62 7.42 -10.95
C HIS A 27 8.40 7.59 -10.05
N GLY A 28 8.04 6.54 -9.30
CA GLY A 28 6.93 6.50 -8.35
C GLY A 28 7.04 7.58 -7.29
N ASN A 29 8.25 7.85 -6.78
CA ASN A 29 8.51 8.88 -5.77
C ASN A 29 8.31 10.30 -6.29
N ARG A 30 8.55 10.56 -7.58
CA ARG A 30 8.45 11.92 -8.16
C ARG A 30 7.03 12.46 -8.12
N THR A 31 6.03 11.62 -8.37
CA THR A 31 4.62 12.03 -8.41
C THR A 31 4.10 12.58 -7.07
N PRO A 32 4.17 11.85 -5.95
CA PRO A 32 3.74 12.37 -4.65
C PRO A 32 4.63 13.52 -4.16
N MET A 33 5.94 13.50 -4.45
CA MET A 33 6.82 14.62 -4.10
C MET A 33 6.41 15.92 -4.82
N ASN A 34 6.15 15.85 -6.13
CA ASN A 34 5.69 16.99 -6.91
C ASN A 34 4.31 17.49 -6.48
N ALA A 35 3.42 16.58 -6.07
CA ALA A 35 2.13 16.95 -5.50
C ALA A 35 2.29 17.72 -4.18
N ILE A 36 3.18 17.28 -3.27
CA ILE A 36 3.48 18.00 -2.01
C ILE A 36 4.03 19.39 -2.30
N ILE A 37 5.03 19.50 -3.19
CA ILE A 37 5.62 20.79 -3.57
C ILE A 37 4.54 21.72 -4.15
N GLY A 38 3.77 21.23 -5.12
CA GLY A 38 2.73 22.02 -5.78
C GLY A 38 1.63 22.50 -4.81
N MET A 39 1.13 21.60 -3.96
CA MET A 39 0.12 21.99 -2.97
C MET A 39 0.67 22.95 -1.92
N THR A 40 1.95 22.83 -1.54
CA THR A 40 2.60 23.79 -0.64
C THR A 40 2.72 25.17 -1.29
N THR A 41 3.09 25.24 -2.57
CA THR A 41 3.13 26.50 -3.34
C THR A 41 1.74 27.14 -3.44
N ILE A 42 0.70 26.35 -3.70
CA ILE A 42 -0.68 26.85 -3.79
C ILE A 42 -1.18 27.35 -2.44
N ALA A 43 -0.96 26.59 -1.36
CA ALA A 43 -1.36 26.97 -0.01
C ALA A 43 -0.68 28.29 0.42
N ALA A 44 0.62 28.45 0.12
CA ALA A 44 1.35 29.68 0.40
C ALA A 44 0.81 30.89 -0.38
N ALA A 45 0.31 30.69 -1.60
CA ALA A 45 -0.27 31.76 -2.42
C ALA A 45 -1.71 32.13 -2.01
N GLN A 46 -2.39 31.29 -1.23
CA GLN A 46 -3.81 31.43 -0.87
C GLN A 46 -4.04 31.63 0.63
N ILE A 47 -3.04 32.16 1.33
CA ILE A 47 -3.11 32.48 2.76
C ILE A 47 -4.32 33.40 3.02
N GLY A 48 -5.22 32.94 3.89
CA GLY A 48 -6.48 33.63 4.23
C GLY A 48 -7.73 32.94 3.69
N ASP A 49 -7.61 32.03 2.71
CA ASP A 49 -8.69 31.15 2.29
C ASP A 49 -8.60 29.81 3.05
N ASN A 50 -9.34 29.72 4.16
CA ASN A 50 -9.33 28.53 5.01
C ASN A 50 -9.80 27.26 4.29
N ALA A 51 -10.74 27.37 3.35
CA ALA A 51 -11.28 26.20 2.65
C ALA A 51 -10.23 25.61 1.69
N ARG A 52 -9.56 26.47 0.90
CA ARG A 52 -8.49 26.03 0.00
C ARG A 52 -7.24 25.58 0.72
N THR A 53 -6.90 26.24 1.83
CA THR A 53 -5.77 25.83 2.68
C THR A 53 -6.00 24.42 3.22
N LYS A 54 -7.22 24.13 3.69
CA LYS A 54 -7.59 22.79 4.18
C LYS A 54 -7.49 21.73 3.08
N ASP A 55 -8.01 21.97 1.88
CA ASP A 55 -7.91 21.05 0.75
C ASP A 55 -6.44 20.79 0.34
N CYS A 56 -5.59 21.82 0.33
CA CYS A 56 -4.16 21.66 0.08
C CYS A 56 -3.50 20.78 1.16
N LEU A 57 -3.83 20.99 2.44
CA LEU A 57 -3.30 20.19 3.55
C LEU A 57 -3.73 18.72 3.47
N GLU A 58 -4.99 18.45 3.10
CA GLU A 58 -5.50 17.10 2.88
C GLU A 58 -4.74 16.38 1.75
N LYS A 59 -4.53 17.07 0.62
CA LYS A 59 -3.75 16.54 -0.51
C LYS A 59 -2.28 16.32 -0.16
N ILE A 60 -1.65 17.23 0.58
CA ILE A 60 -0.28 17.05 1.10
C ILE A 60 -0.20 15.82 2.00
N SER A 61 -1.16 15.66 2.93
CA SER A 61 -1.21 14.50 3.82
C SER A 61 -1.33 13.19 3.05
N PHE A 62 -2.23 13.14 2.06
CA PHE A 62 -2.41 11.98 1.20
C PHE A 62 -1.13 11.63 0.42
N SER A 63 -0.52 12.61 -0.26
CA SER A 63 0.71 12.41 -1.01
C SER A 63 1.89 12.00 -0.11
N SER A 64 1.95 12.51 1.12
CA SER A 64 2.99 12.15 2.10
C SER A 64 2.87 10.69 2.55
N LYS A 65 1.64 10.22 2.82
CA LYS A 65 1.37 8.81 3.13
C LYS A 65 1.74 7.89 1.96
N HIS A 66 1.42 8.31 0.74
CA HIS A 66 1.79 7.55 -0.46
C HIS A 66 3.31 7.45 -0.64
N LEU A 67 4.04 8.57 -0.49
CA LEU A 67 5.49 8.59 -0.55
C LEU A 67 6.13 7.70 0.52
N LEU A 68 5.61 7.71 1.75
CA LEU A 68 6.08 6.84 2.82
C LEU A 68 5.90 5.36 2.47
N SER A 69 4.78 4.99 1.83
CA SER A 69 4.56 3.62 1.36
C SER A 69 5.63 3.19 0.35
N LEU A 70 5.95 4.04 -0.64
CA LEU A 70 6.99 3.75 -1.63
C LEU A 70 8.38 3.61 -1.00
N ILE A 71 8.67 4.42 0.03
CA ILE A 71 9.92 4.29 0.81
C ILE A 71 9.95 2.94 1.55
N ASN A 72 8.84 2.52 2.16
CA ASN A 72 8.75 1.23 2.83
C ASN A 72 8.96 0.08 1.84
N ASP A 73 8.41 0.16 0.62
CA ASP A 73 8.63 -0.85 -0.41
C ASP A 73 10.12 -1.01 -0.75
N ILE A 74 10.88 0.09 -0.83
CA ILE A 74 12.34 0.07 -1.05
C ILE A 74 13.07 -0.59 0.12
N LEU A 75 12.69 -0.24 1.35
CA LEU A 75 13.30 -0.80 2.56
C LEU A 75 13.03 -2.29 2.68
N ASP A 76 11.81 -2.73 2.37
CA ASP A 76 11.45 -4.14 2.42
C ASP A 76 12.16 -4.94 1.34
N MET A 77 12.33 -4.38 0.13
CA MET A 77 13.16 -5.01 -0.90
C MET A 77 14.63 -5.16 -0.44
N SER A 78 15.18 -4.17 0.26
CA SER A 78 16.54 -4.24 0.81
C SER A 78 16.66 -5.31 1.91
N LYS A 79 15.63 -5.49 2.75
CA LYS A 79 15.57 -6.58 3.74
C LYS A 79 15.49 -7.95 3.07
N ILE A 80 14.72 -8.08 1.99
CA ILE A 80 14.60 -9.32 1.22
C ILE A 80 15.95 -9.71 0.63
N GLU A 81 16.68 -8.78 0.01
CA GLU A 81 17.99 -9.05 -0.60
C GLU A 81 19.05 -9.48 0.42
N ASP A 82 19.06 -8.84 1.58
CA ASP A 82 19.98 -9.18 2.66
C ASP A 82 19.59 -10.49 3.40
N GLY A 83 18.48 -11.13 3.02
CA GLY A 83 17.92 -12.28 3.73
C GLY A 83 17.44 -11.94 5.15
N LYS A 84 17.23 -10.65 5.44
CA LYS A 84 16.83 -10.10 6.73
C LYS A 84 15.32 -9.90 6.87
N LEU A 85 14.53 -10.24 5.85
CA LEU A 85 13.08 -10.24 5.97
C LEU A 85 12.68 -11.27 7.04
N THR A 86 12.16 -10.78 8.15
CA THR A 86 11.68 -11.62 9.26
C THR A 86 10.17 -11.68 9.22
N ILE A 87 9.63 -12.90 9.23
CA ILE A 87 8.20 -13.13 9.39
C ILE A 87 7.93 -13.25 10.89
N ASN A 88 7.20 -12.29 11.44
CA ASN A 88 6.74 -12.38 12.82
C ASN A 88 5.53 -13.30 12.87
N HIS A 89 5.72 -14.46 13.49
CA HIS A 89 4.63 -15.40 13.77
C HIS A 89 4.00 -15.05 15.10
N GLU A 90 2.98 -14.20 15.07
CA GLU A 90 2.21 -13.80 16.25
C GLU A 90 0.73 -14.18 16.07
N PRO A 91 0.03 -14.57 17.15
CA PRO A 91 -1.42 -14.77 17.09
C PRO A 91 -2.12 -13.48 16.69
N PHE A 92 -3.01 -13.54 15.69
CA PHE A 92 -3.82 -12.42 15.25
C PHE A 92 -5.28 -12.83 15.04
N TYR A 93 -6.18 -11.86 15.15
CA TYR A 93 -7.60 -12.08 14.89
C TYR A 93 -7.90 -11.89 13.40
N ILE A 94 -8.17 -12.99 12.69
CA ILE A 94 -8.51 -12.95 11.25
C ILE A 94 -9.68 -12.00 10.97
N GLN A 95 -10.62 -11.87 11.90
CA GLN A 95 -11.77 -10.98 11.77
C GLN A 95 -11.34 -9.52 11.62
N GLN A 96 -10.36 -9.07 12.41
CA GLN A 96 -9.85 -7.69 12.35
C GLN A 96 -9.14 -7.43 11.02
N VAL A 97 -8.35 -8.38 10.54
CA VAL A 97 -7.69 -8.29 9.22
C VAL A 97 -8.73 -8.21 8.11
N MET A 98 -9.76 -9.05 8.17
CA MET A 98 -10.83 -9.05 7.17
C MET A 98 -11.65 -7.77 7.17
N GLU A 99 -11.93 -7.18 8.33
CA GLU A 99 -12.62 -5.91 8.45
C GLU A 99 -11.80 -4.77 7.82
N LEU A 100 -10.49 -4.75 8.09
CA LEU A 100 -9.54 -3.79 7.51
C LEU A 100 -9.52 -3.87 5.98
N VAL A 101 -9.34 -5.08 5.45
CA VAL A 101 -9.35 -5.33 4.00
C VAL A 101 -10.70 -4.97 3.38
N THR A 102 -11.80 -5.40 4.00
CA THR A 102 -13.15 -5.15 3.49
C THR A 102 -13.44 -3.65 3.44
N THR A 103 -13.06 -2.88 4.46
CA THR A 103 -13.25 -1.43 4.51
C THR A 103 -12.52 -0.72 3.36
N ILE A 104 -11.26 -1.09 3.13
CA ILE A 104 -10.43 -0.50 2.08
C ILE A 104 -10.98 -0.82 0.69
N ILE A 105 -11.35 -2.08 0.44
CA ILE A 105 -11.79 -2.51 -0.90
C ILE A 105 -13.24 -2.10 -1.17
N TYR A 106 -14.12 -2.13 -0.16
CA TYR A 106 -15.50 -1.69 -0.30
C TYR A 106 -15.57 -0.22 -0.70
N SER A 107 -14.80 0.66 -0.07
CA SER A 107 -14.78 2.09 -0.43
C SER A 107 -14.38 2.32 -1.89
N GLN A 108 -13.39 1.56 -2.39
CA GLN A 108 -12.96 1.62 -3.78
C GLN A 108 -13.99 1.02 -4.75
N ALA A 109 -14.64 -0.08 -4.38
CA ALA A 109 -15.69 -0.71 -5.17
C ALA A 109 -16.92 0.20 -5.28
N ALA A 110 -17.37 0.78 -4.16
CA ALA A 110 -18.47 1.72 -4.10
C ALA A 110 -18.20 2.97 -4.96
N ALA A 111 -16.99 3.53 -4.90
CA ALA A 111 -16.57 4.66 -5.75
C ALA A 111 -16.64 4.35 -7.26
N ARG A 112 -16.59 3.06 -7.64
CA ARG A 112 -16.70 2.59 -9.03
C ARG A 112 -18.05 1.95 -9.35
N GLY A 113 -19.02 1.99 -8.43
CA GLY A 113 -20.34 1.36 -8.60
C GLY A 113 -20.31 -0.16 -8.72
N LEU A 114 -19.28 -0.82 -8.16
CA LEU A 114 -19.10 -2.26 -8.22
C LEU A 114 -19.65 -2.94 -6.97
N GLU A 115 -20.30 -4.10 -7.14
CA GLU A 115 -20.69 -4.96 -6.03
C GLU A 115 -19.46 -5.72 -5.50
N PHE A 116 -19.21 -5.63 -4.19
CA PHE A 116 -18.11 -6.32 -3.52
C PHE A 116 -18.62 -7.25 -2.43
N LYS A 117 -18.17 -8.51 -2.44
CA LYS A 117 -18.47 -9.53 -1.44
C LYS A 117 -17.18 -10.16 -0.95
N ALA A 118 -17.00 -10.24 0.37
CA ALA A 118 -15.89 -10.91 1.02
C ALA A 118 -16.42 -12.09 1.85
N SER A 119 -15.71 -13.21 1.83
CA SER A 119 -16.04 -14.41 2.62
C SER A 119 -14.78 -15.13 3.06
N VAL A 120 -14.82 -15.72 4.26
CA VAL A 120 -13.73 -16.54 4.82
C VAL A 120 -14.25 -17.96 4.97
N HIS A 121 -13.48 -18.92 4.47
CA HIS A 121 -13.79 -20.34 4.58
C HIS A 121 -12.66 -21.06 5.32
N ASN A 122 -13.00 -22.11 6.08
CA ASN A 122 -12.03 -23.00 6.74
C ASN A 122 -11.03 -22.32 7.68
N PHE A 123 -11.49 -21.43 8.56
CA PHE A 123 -10.63 -20.88 9.61
C PHE A 123 -10.74 -21.72 10.90
N THR A 124 -9.69 -22.46 11.22
CA THR A 124 -9.52 -23.18 12.51
C THR A 124 -8.90 -22.25 13.54
N GLY A 125 -9.65 -21.24 13.95
CA GLY A 125 -9.44 -20.54 15.21
C GLY A 125 -10.78 -20.55 15.93
N GLU A 126 -10.79 -20.53 17.26
CA GLU A 126 -12.01 -20.49 18.08
C GLU A 126 -12.87 -19.27 17.72
N ALA A 127 -13.64 -19.38 16.65
CA ALA A 127 -14.71 -18.48 16.30
C ALA A 127 -15.95 -19.01 16.97
N ALA A 128 -16.11 -18.67 18.26
CA ALA A 128 -17.42 -18.68 18.88
C ALA A 128 -18.34 -17.76 18.07
N GLY A 129 -19.13 -18.40 17.21
CA GLY A 129 -20.35 -17.95 16.55
C GLY A 129 -20.52 -16.45 16.27
N ARG A 130 -20.58 -16.11 14.98
CA ARG A 130 -21.79 -15.55 14.34
C ARG A 130 -21.49 -15.32 12.85
N ARG A 131 -22.35 -15.88 11.99
CA ARG A 131 -22.49 -15.43 10.61
C ARG A 131 -22.83 -13.94 10.67
N ASN A 132 -21.88 -13.06 10.33
CA ASN A 132 -22.14 -11.64 10.25
C ASN A 132 -22.30 -11.26 8.78
N THR A 133 -23.53 -11.02 8.35
CA THR A 133 -23.80 -10.21 7.16
C THR A 133 -23.41 -8.78 7.52
N TYR A 134 -22.21 -8.35 7.14
CA TYR A 134 -21.79 -6.96 7.30
C TYR A 134 -22.76 -6.07 6.51
N LYS A 135 -23.55 -5.29 7.25
CA LYS A 135 -24.38 -4.22 6.72
C LYS A 135 -23.77 -2.94 7.28
N PRO A 136 -23.11 -2.10 6.46
CA PRO A 136 -22.49 -0.88 6.97
C PRO A 136 -23.59 0.09 7.43
N ASP A 137 -23.54 0.48 8.71
CA ASP A 137 -24.30 1.60 9.23
C ASP A 137 -23.64 2.88 8.71
N PHE A 138 -24.23 3.45 7.65
CA PHE A 138 -23.94 4.80 7.23
C PHE A 138 -24.91 5.74 7.94
N ASN A 139 -24.37 6.50 8.90
CA ASN A 139 -24.95 7.75 9.37
C ASN A 139 -24.18 8.90 8.72
#